data_AF-A0A8S3U2K6-F1
#
_entry.id   AF-A0A8S3U2K6-F1
#
_cell.length_a   1.000
_cell.length_b   1.000
_cell.length_c   1.000
_cell.angle_alpha   90.00
_cell.angle_beta   90.00
_cell.angle_gamma   90.00
#
_symmetry.space_group_name_H-M   'P 1'
#
loop_
_entity.id
_entity.type
_entity.pdbx_description
1 polymer ?
#
loop_
_entity_poly.entity_id
_entity_poly.type
_entity_poly.pdbx_seq_one_letter_code
_entity_poly.pdbx_strand_id
1 'polypeptide(L)'
;MVKFLLVSVVVVSLISLVVASCSNNDQKTSTLDSGVAITYTVWGRKECPNNSSLVYSGSVGGSYYAHSGAAADYLCEYDSYFIPNADGHDVPCAVCRRKRVSTVLMIPGKDTCYQGWNIEYYGYLNAHDYRFSAAASYVCMHVHPEFRRGGRHNYEGKLFHPVIGSCGSLPCPPYVNGYPLTCVVCSK
;
A
#
# COMPACT_ATOMS: atom_id res chain seq x y z
N MET A 1 -8.75 -84.14 -27.51
CA MET A 1 -7.83 -83.04 -27.89
C MET A 1 -7.66 -82.15 -26.65
N VAL A 2 -6.97 -82.61 -25.61
CA VAL A 2 -5.51 -82.50 -25.30
C VAL A 2 -4.96 -81.06 -25.39
N LYS A 3 -4.68 -80.51 -24.19
CA LYS A 3 -3.85 -79.34 -23.87
C LYS A 3 -2.44 -79.47 -24.45
N PHE A 4 -1.88 -78.38 -25.00
CA PHE A 4 -0.43 -78.14 -25.02
C PHE A 4 -0.14 -76.67 -24.69
N LEU A 5 0.53 -76.47 -23.56
CA LEU A 5 1.30 -75.29 -23.20
C LEU A 5 2.63 -75.28 -23.97
N LEU A 6 3.14 -74.09 -24.27
CA LEU A 6 4.57 -73.69 -24.31
C LEU A 6 4.56 -72.15 -24.41
N VAL A 7 4.58 -71.39 -23.30
CA VAL A 7 5.76 -71.08 -22.47
C VAL A 7 6.87 -70.38 -23.28
N SER A 8 6.85 -69.06 -23.20
CA SER A 8 8.02 -68.16 -23.26
C SER A 8 7.58 -66.90 -22.50
N VAL A 9 7.41 -66.96 -21.18
CA VAL A 9 8.45 -66.67 -20.17
C VAL A 9 9.23 -65.41 -20.55
N VAL A 10 8.89 -64.32 -19.85
CA VAL A 10 9.84 -63.28 -19.38
C VAL A 10 10.43 -62.46 -20.53
N VAL A 11 9.95 -61.26 -20.84
CA VAL A 11 10.30 -59.95 -20.25
C VAL A 11 9.22 -58.99 -20.77
N VAL A 12 8.40 -58.29 -19.98
CA VAL A 12 8.50 -56.88 -19.57
C VAL A 12 7.25 -56.67 -18.69
N SER A 13 7.27 -56.87 -17.37
CA SER A 13 7.74 -55.95 -16.34
C SER A 13 7.24 -54.50 -16.48
N LEU A 14 6.23 -54.17 -15.66
CA LEU A 14 6.07 -52.89 -14.95
C LEU A 14 5.89 -51.58 -15.76
N ILE A 15 4.70 -51.29 -16.28
CA ILE A 15 4.19 -49.90 -16.29
C ILE A 15 2.69 -49.91 -15.98
N SER A 16 2.34 -49.52 -14.76
CA SER A 16 0.99 -49.19 -14.34
C SER A 16 0.48 -47.99 -15.14
N LEU A 17 -0.43 -48.21 -16.10
CA LEU A 17 -1.26 -47.14 -16.64
C LEU A 17 -2.37 -46.86 -15.62
N VAL A 18 -2.01 -46.07 -14.60
CA VAL A 18 -2.98 -45.31 -13.82
C VAL A 18 -3.64 -44.35 -14.80
N VAL A 19 -4.85 -44.67 -15.24
CA VAL A 19 -5.67 -43.74 -16.01
C VAL A 19 -6.14 -42.66 -15.03
N ALA A 20 -5.35 -41.60 -14.89
CA ALA A 20 -5.76 -40.40 -14.18
C ALA A 20 -6.86 -39.72 -14.99
N SER A 21 -8.10 -39.90 -14.56
CA SER A 21 -9.24 -39.13 -15.06
C SER A 21 -9.13 -37.71 -14.50
N CYS A 22 -8.70 -36.76 -15.34
CA CYS A 22 -8.90 -35.35 -15.03
C CYS A 22 -10.38 -35.04 -15.24
N SER A 23 -11.17 -35.07 -14.15
CA SER A 23 -12.52 -34.52 -14.16
C SER A 23 -12.42 -33.00 -14.23
N ASN A 24 -12.60 -32.42 -15.42
CA ASN A 24 -12.85 -31.00 -15.58
C ASN A 24 -14.31 -30.72 -15.18
N ASN A 25 -14.55 -30.59 -13.88
CA ASN A 25 -15.81 -30.05 -13.37
C ASN A 25 -15.52 -29.10 -12.21
N ASP A 26 -15.10 -27.89 -12.58
CA ASP A 26 -15.20 -26.69 -11.76
C ASP A 26 -15.38 -25.48 -12.69
N GLN A 27 -16.46 -25.46 -13.49
CA GLN A 27 -17.04 -24.20 -13.93
C GLN A 27 -17.79 -23.59 -12.74
N LYS A 28 -17.04 -23.10 -11.75
CA LYS A 28 -17.56 -22.07 -10.87
C LYS A 28 -17.77 -20.86 -11.76
N THR A 29 -19.02 -20.54 -12.06
CA THR A 29 -19.42 -19.25 -12.64
C THR A 29 -18.95 -18.17 -11.67
N SER A 30 -17.74 -17.67 -11.84
CA SER A 30 -17.18 -16.56 -11.09
C SER A 30 -17.84 -15.29 -11.63
N THR A 31 -18.96 -14.93 -11.03
CA THR A 31 -19.45 -13.56 -11.06
C THR A 31 -18.36 -12.64 -10.49
N LEU A 32 -17.53 -12.03 -11.34
CA LEU A 32 -16.57 -10.95 -11.02
C LEU A 32 -15.85 -11.08 -9.65
N ASP A 33 -15.07 -12.14 -9.48
CA ASP A 33 -13.83 -12.08 -8.69
C ASP A 33 -12.66 -12.17 -9.66
N SER A 34 -12.61 -11.22 -10.58
CA SER A 34 -11.38 -10.92 -11.28
C SER A 34 -10.37 -10.57 -10.20
N GLY A 35 -9.39 -11.44 -9.94
CA GLY A 35 -8.36 -11.32 -8.89
C GLY A 35 -7.47 -10.06 -8.97
N VAL A 36 -7.90 -9.08 -9.75
CA VAL A 36 -7.41 -7.71 -9.85
C VAL A 36 -7.60 -7.03 -8.50
N ALA A 37 -6.47 -6.74 -7.87
CA ALA A 37 -6.39 -5.95 -6.67
C ALA A 37 -5.14 -5.07 -6.72
N ILE A 38 -5.20 -3.93 -6.05
CA ILE A 38 -4.05 -3.03 -5.90
C ILE A 38 -3.78 -2.77 -4.42
N THR A 39 -2.52 -2.50 -4.12
CA THR A 39 -2.05 -2.12 -2.79
C THR A 39 -1.68 -0.64 -2.77
N TYR A 40 -2.02 0.07 -1.70
CA TYR A 40 -1.65 1.46 -1.49
C TYR A 40 -1.39 1.75 -0.01
N THR A 41 -0.68 2.84 0.28
CA THR A 41 -0.34 3.24 1.64
C THR A 41 -1.22 4.41 2.09
N VAL A 42 -1.77 4.29 3.29
CA VAL A 42 -2.38 5.38 4.05
C VAL A 42 -1.35 5.90 5.03
N TRP A 43 -1.01 7.18 4.90
CA TRP A 43 -0.08 7.85 5.80
C TRP A 43 -0.85 8.56 6.91
N GLY A 44 -0.41 8.40 8.15
CA GLY A 44 -1.03 9.01 9.33
C GLY A 44 -2.13 8.15 9.98
N ARG A 45 -2.37 6.90 9.57
CA ARG A 45 -3.33 6.00 10.25
C ARG A 45 -2.83 4.57 10.27
N LYS A 46 -3.24 3.78 11.27
CA LYS A 46 -2.99 2.32 11.29
C LYS A 46 -4.11 1.49 10.64
N GLU A 47 -5.24 2.12 10.31
CA GLU A 47 -6.40 1.47 9.73
C GLU A 47 -6.65 1.86 8.28
N CYS A 48 -7.21 0.92 7.52
CA CYS A 48 -7.63 1.13 6.14
C CYS A 48 -9.08 1.62 6.05
N PRO A 49 -9.43 2.42 5.03
CA PRO A 49 -10.83 2.74 4.70
C PRO A 49 -11.68 1.48 4.52
N ASN A 50 -12.98 1.55 4.84
CA ASN A 50 -13.94 0.42 4.90
C ASN A 50 -13.98 -0.50 3.67
N ASN A 51 -13.57 0.02 2.53
CA ASN A 51 -13.63 -0.63 1.24
C ASN A 51 -12.33 -1.42 0.93
N SER A 52 -11.28 -1.26 1.76
CA SER A 52 -9.99 -1.99 1.72
C SER A 52 -9.85 -2.99 2.86
N SER A 53 -9.05 -4.03 2.61
CA SER A 53 -8.52 -4.89 3.67
C SER A 53 -7.13 -4.44 4.07
N LEU A 54 -6.84 -4.40 5.38
CA LEU A 54 -5.48 -4.18 5.90
C LEU A 54 -4.57 -5.33 5.50
N VAL A 55 -3.40 -5.00 4.93
CA VAL A 55 -2.31 -5.95 4.69
C VAL A 55 -1.39 -5.96 5.90
N TYR A 56 -0.88 -4.79 6.28
CA TYR A 56 -0.15 -4.57 7.53
C TYR A 56 -0.21 -3.09 7.91
N SER A 57 0.12 -2.80 9.16
CA SER A 57 0.29 -1.44 9.67
C SER A 57 1.66 -1.30 10.31
N GLY A 58 2.13 -0.07 10.46
CA GLY A 58 3.25 0.21 11.33
C GLY A 58 3.55 1.69 11.47
N SER A 59 4.83 2.03 11.43
CA SER A 59 5.33 3.40 11.61
C SER A 59 6.04 3.86 10.35
N VAL A 60 5.98 5.16 10.08
CA VAL A 60 6.72 5.74 8.97
C VAL A 60 8.21 5.74 9.32
N GLY A 61 8.99 5.11 8.44
CA GLY A 61 10.44 5.21 8.41
C GLY A 61 10.93 6.19 7.35
N GLY A 62 12.12 6.74 7.59
CA GLY A 62 12.82 7.62 6.66
C GLY A 62 14.23 7.92 7.13
N SER A 63 15.07 8.46 6.24
CA SER A 63 16.43 8.85 6.59
C SER A 63 16.49 10.07 7.51
N TYR A 64 17.65 10.28 8.15
CA TYR A 64 17.93 11.47 8.97
C TYR A 64 17.66 12.76 8.20
N TYR A 65 16.94 13.69 8.83
CA TYR A 65 16.37 14.88 8.17
C TYR A 65 17.42 15.82 7.55
N ALA A 66 18.66 15.85 8.04
CA ALA A 66 19.71 16.76 7.54
C ALA A 66 20.93 16.02 6.93
N HIS A 67 20.76 14.77 6.51
CA HIS A 67 21.84 14.05 5.84
C HIS A 67 21.78 14.28 4.33
N SER A 68 22.78 14.98 3.78
CA SER A 68 22.91 15.18 2.34
C SER A 68 23.04 13.85 1.60
N GLY A 69 22.31 13.67 0.49
CA GLY A 69 22.30 12.41 -0.28
C GLY A 69 21.47 11.29 0.34
N ALA A 70 20.70 11.56 1.40
CA ALA A 70 19.75 10.62 1.97
C ALA A 70 18.59 10.26 1.01
N ALA A 71 17.92 9.14 1.29
CA ALA A 71 16.81 8.67 0.48
C ALA A 71 15.61 9.64 0.53
N ALA A 72 14.99 9.86 -0.64
CA ALA A 72 13.87 10.78 -0.80
C ALA A 72 12.54 10.20 -0.31
N ASP A 73 12.41 8.89 -0.23
CA ASP A 73 11.12 8.25 0.03
C ASP A 73 10.84 8.03 1.52
N TYR A 74 9.55 8.01 1.84
CA TYR A 74 9.02 7.54 3.12
C TYR A 74 8.63 6.07 2.96
N LEU A 75 8.92 5.26 3.97
CA LEU A 75 8.57 3.85 3.98
C LEU A 75 7.58 3.58 5.10
N CYS A 76 6.65 2.64 4.87
CA CYS A 76 5.82 2.11 5.94
C CYS A 76 6.52 0.90 6.54
N GLU A 77 7.20 1.09 7.66
CA GLU A 77 7.94 0.03 8.32
C GLU A 77 6.97 -0.82 9.15
N TYR A 78 7.03 -2.12 8.93
CA TYR A 78 6.17 -3.07 9.63
C TYR A 78 6.46 -3.06 11.13
N ASP A 79 5.42 -2.82 11.92
CA ASP A 79 5.47 -2.87 13.38
C ASP A 79 5.40 -4.33 13.83
N SER A 80 6.56 -5.02 13.74
CA SER A 80 6.66 -6.47 13.97
C SER A 80 6.45 -6.90 15.41
N TYR A 81 6.67 -5.98 16.33
CA TYR A 81 6.50 -6.19 17.74
C TYR A 81 5.44 -5.18 18.17
N PHE A 82 4.25 -5.64 18.54
CA PHE A 82 3.30 -4.82 19.30
C PHE A 82 3.99 -4.49 20.63
N ILE A 83 4.92 -3.53 20.63
CA ILE A 83 5.51 -2.99 21.84
C ILE A 83 4.38 -2.12 22.38
N PRO A 84 3.75 -2.47 23.52
CA PRO A 84 2.69 -1.65 24.10
C PRO A 84 3.17 -0.25 24.50
N ASN A 85 4.48 0.02 24.32
CA ASN A 85 5.23 1.23 24.60
C ASN A 85 6.28 1.50 23.51
N ALA A 86 5.95 1.33 22.21
CA ALA A 86 6.78 1.91 21.17
C ALA A 86 6.80 3.43 21.41
N ASP A 87 7.85 3.87 22.07
CA ASP A 87 8.03 5.23 22.52
C ASP A 87 8.25 6.16 21.33
N GLY A 88 7.34 7.12 21.17
CA GLY A 88 7.64 8.46 20.66
C GLY A 88 7.07 8.73 19.28
N HIS A 89 6.05 9.60 19.20
CA HIS A 89 5.69 10.51 18.10
C HIS A 89 5.72 10.03 16.63
N ASP A 90 5.96 8.75 16.37
CA ASP A 90 6.07 8.22 15.02
C ASP A 90 4.73 8.33 14.32
N VAL A 91 4.80 8.78 13.08
CA VAL A 91 3.61 8.86 12.23
C VAL A 91 3.21 7.42 11.89
N PRO A 92 1.98 6.99 12.17
CA PRO A 92 1.54 5.65 11.80
C PRO A 92 1.29 5.55 10.30
N CYS A 93 1.32 4.34 9.78
CA CYS A 93 0.96 4.05 8.41
C CYS A 93 0.25 2.70 8.29
N ALA A 94 -0.54 2.55 7.22
CA ALA A 94 -1.24 1.32 6.91
C ALA A 94 -1.10 1.01 5.42
N VAL A 95 -0.73 -0.23 5.10
CA VAL A 95 -0.72 -0.74 3.74
C VAL A 95 -2.01 -1.51 3.50
N CYS A 96 -2.78 -1.03 2.53
CA CYS A 96 -4.16 -1.43 2.28
C CYS A 96 -4.29 -2.10 0.91
N ARG A 97 -5.10 -3.15 0.83
CA ARG A 97 -5.42 -3.85 -0.40
C ARG A 97 -6.87 -3.61 -0.81
N ARG A 98 -7.09 -3.19 -2.05
CA ARG A 98 -8.42 -2.99 -2.65
C ARG A 98 -8.65 -3.99 -3.76
N LYS A 99 -9.77 -4.70 -3.68
CA LYS A 99 -10.23 -5.63 -4.71
C LYS A 99 -11.11 -4.90 -5.71
N ARG A 100 -11.21 -5.44 -6.93
CA ARG A 100 -12.07 -4.91 -8.01
C ARG A 100 -11.66 -3.50 -8.50
N VAL A 101 -10.41 -3.13 -8.29
CA VAL A 101 -9.77 -1.92 -8.84
C VAL A 101 -8.37 -2.30 -9.31
N SER A 102 -7.91 -1.62 -10.35
CA SER A 102 -6.69 -1.89 -11.09
C SER A 102 -5.61 -0.82 -10.90
N THR A 103 -5.98 0.39 -10.49
CA THR A 103 -5.03 1.51 -10.37
C THR A 103 -5.33 2.36 -9.14
N VAL A 104 -4.28 2.96 -8.58
CA VAL A 104 -4.32 3.92 -7.49
C VAL A 104 -3.49 5.14 -7.87
N LEU A 105 -3.97 6.33 -7.56
CA LEU A 105 -3.32 7.59 -7.89
C LEU A 105 -3.52 8.61 -6.77
N MET A 106 -2.44 9.27 -6.37
CA MET A 106 -2.51 10.49 -5.56
C MET A 106 -2.71 11.70 -6.48
N ILE A 107 -3.70 12.54 -6.18
CA ILE A 107 -3.94 13.82 -6.85
C ILE A 107 -3.64 14.94 -5.83
N PRO A 108 -2.56 15.72 -6.00
CA PRO A 108 -2.28 16.87 -5.17
C PRO A 108 -3.20 18.06 -5.53
N GLY A 109 -3.48 18.92 -4.55
CA GLY A 109 -4.31 20.12 -4.71
C GLY A 109 -5.82 19.87 -4.78
N LYS A 110 -6.27 18.62 -4.56
CA LYS A 110 -7.68 18.23 -4.60
C LYS A 110 -8.01 17.33 -3.41
N ASP A 111 -9.23 17.40 -2.93
CA ASP A 111 -9.80 16.55 -1.86
C ASP A 111 -10.81 15.52 -2.38
N THR A 112 -11.01 15.49 -3.70
CA THR A 112 -12.04 14.71 -4.39
C THR A 112 -11.48 14.07 -5.66
N CYS A 113 -11.97 12.90 -6.06
CA CYS A 113 -11.51 12.24 -7.29
C CYS A 113 -12.19 12.79 -8.56
N TYR A 114 -11.72 12.37 -9.73
CA TYR A 114 -12.43 12.59 -11.00
C TYR A 114 -13.66 11.69 -11.11
N GLN A 115 -14.57 12.00 -12.03
CA GLN A 115 -15.76 11.20 -12.25
C GLN A 115 -15.40 9.74 -12.60
N GLY A 116 -16.08 8.79 -11.97
CA GLY A 116 -15.83 7.35 -12.14
C GLY A 116 -14.59 6.81 -11.42
N TRP A 117 -13.98 7.60 -10.54
CA TRP A 117 -12.94 7.16 -9.61
C TRP A 117 -13.50 7.09 -8.19
N ASN A 118 -12.99 6.15 -7.39
CA ASN A 118 -13.36 6.00 -6.00
C ASN A 118 -12.37 6.77 -5.12
N ILE A 119 -12.86 7.48 -4.11
CA ILE A 119 -12.00 8.05 -3.06
C ILE A 119 -11.59 6.92 -2.11
N GLU A 120 -10.29 6.79 -1.90
CA GLU A 120 -9.72 5.93 -0.86
C GLU A 120 -9.57 6.73 0.43
N TYR A 121 -8.84 7.85 0.38
CA TYR A 121 -8.79 8.83 1.46
C TYR A 121 -8.32 10.19 0.93
N TYR A 122 -8.43 11.22 1.77
CA TYR A 122 -7.94 12.57 1.48
C TYR A 122 -7.25 13.17 2.71
N GLY A 123 -6.53 14.25 2.48
CA GLY A 123 -5.94 15.06 3.54
C GLY A 123 -5.02 16.13 3.01
N TYR A 124 -3.85 16.26 3.61
CA TYR A 124 -2.91 17.34 3.33
C TYR A 124 -1.62 16.83 2.72
N LEU A 125 -1.18 17.52 1.67
CA LEU A 125 0.08 17.21 1.01
C LEU A 125 1.23 17.58 1.95
N ASN A 126 2.09 16.62 2.22
CA ASN A 126 3.27 16.80 3.06
C ASN A 126 4.53 16.47 2.27
N ALA A 127 5.61 17.17 2.59
CA ALA A 127 6.94 16.94 2.07
C ALA A 127 7.97 17.21 3.16
N HIS A 128 9.24 17.01 2.83
CA HIS A 128 10.33 17.42 3.71
C HIS A 128 10.49 18.95 3.70
N ASP A 129 11.03 19.52 4.78
CA ASP A 129 11.30 20.96 4.87
C ASP A 129 12.50 21.34 3.98
N TYR A 130 12.34 22.39 3.18
CA TYR A 130 13.38 22.90 2.29
C TYR A 130 14.63 23.41 3.02
N ARG A 131 14.52 23.70 4.33
CA ARG A 131 15.63 24.18 5.16
C ARG A 131 16.65 23.11 5.49
N PHE A 132 16.34 21.84 5.23
CA PHE A 132 17.20 20.71 5.51
C PHE A 132 17.67 20.03 4.22
N SER A 133 18.80 19.33 4.31
CA SER A 133 19.52 18.81 3.15
C SER A 133 19.11 17.40 2.71
N ALA A 134 18.22 16.73 3.44
CA ALA A 134 17.71 15.42 3.01
C ALA A 134 16.77 15.57 1.80
N ALA A 135 16.76 14.56 0.94
CA ALA A 135 15.88 14.57 -0.23
C ALA A 135 14.40 14.45 0.17
N ALA A 136 13.52 15.10 -0.58
CA ALA A 136 12.09 15.16 -0.31
C ALA A 136 11.28 14.38 -1.36
N SER A 137 10.29 13.60 -0.91
CA SER A 137 9.17 13.17 -1.74
C SER A 137 7.87 13.72 -1.17
N TYR A 138 6.82 13.71 -1.99
CA TYR A 138 5.48 14.15 -1.57
C TYR A 138 4.66 12.96 -1.10
N VAL A 139 4.00 13.10 0.04
CA VAL A 139 3.01 12.13 0.52
C VAL A 139 1.69 12.82 0.81
N CYS A 140 0.60 12.06 0.69
CA CYS A 140 -0.70 12.52 1.13
C CYS A 140 -0.94 12.03 2.57
N MET A 141 -0.85 12.95 3.53
CA MET A 141 -1.15 12.65 4.92
C MET A 141 -2.65 12.64 5.12
N HIS A 142 -3.20 11.62 5.78
CA HIS A 142 -4.62 11.56 6.08
C HIS A 142 -5.08 12.80 6.86
N VAL A 143 -6.28 13.33 6.55
CA VAL A 143 -6.82 14.57 7.16
C VAL A 143 -6.90 14.53 8.69
N HIS A 144 -7.15 13.34 9.22
CA HIS A 144 -7.16 13.03 10.65
C HIS A 144 -6.05 12.03 10.97
N PRO A 145 -4.80 12.46 11.15
CA PRO A 145 -3.72 11.56 11.50
C PRO A 145 -3.83 11.13 12.97
N GLU A 146 -3.60 9.84 13.20
CA GLU A 146 -3.45 9.24 14.52
C GLU A 146 -2.04 9.57 15.03
N PHE A 147 -1.96 10.04 16.28
CA PHE A 147 -0.69 10.19 16.98
C PHE A 147 -0.80 9.40 18.28
N ARG A 148 0.07 8.40 18.47
CA ARG A 148 0.13 7.70 19.76
C ARG A 148 0.81 8.60 20.79
N ARG A 149 0.17 8.76 21.95
CA ARG A 149 0.71 9.49 23.10
C ARG A 149 1.61 8.55 23.89
N GLY A 150 2.90 8.88 24.00
CA GLY A 150 3.87 8.15 24.80
C GLY A 150 5.24 8.18 24.14
N GLY A 151 6.20 8.83 24.78
CA GLY A 151 7.56 9.03 24.29
C GLY A 151 7.84 10.49 23.97
N ARG A 152 8.93 11.02 24.54
CA ARG A 152 9.28 12.46 24.59
C ARG A 152 10.56 12.77 23.79
N HIS A 153 10.98 11.83 22.94
CA HIS A 153 12.25 11.85 22.24
C HIS A 153 12.03 12.08 20.74
N ASN A 154 12.60 13.17 20.24
CA ASN A 154 12.78 13.37 18.81
C ASN A 154 14.13 12.73 18.45
N TYR A 155 14.11 11.59 17.75
CA TYR A 155 15.32 10.95 17.23
C TYR A 155 15.73 11.48 15.86
N GLU A 156 15.22 12.65 15.48
CA GLU A 156 15.67 13.38 14.30
C GLU A 156 15.50 12.56 13.00
N GLY A 157 14.38 11.84 12.92
CA GLY A 157 13.95 11.13 11.71
C GLY A 157 13.45 12.09 10.63
N LYS A 158 13.01 11.52 9.50
CA LYS A 158 12.49 12.32 8.39
C LYS A 158 11.20 13.05 8.76
N LEU A 159 11.20 14.37 8.64
CA LEU A 159 10.08 15.22 9.06
C LEU A 159 9.01 15.39 7.98
N PHE A 160 7.75 15.41 8.42
CA PHE A 160 6.60 15.80 7.59
C PHE A 160 6.26 17.27 7.79
N HIS A 161 6.36 18.05 6.73
CA HIS A 161 5.97 19.45 6.68
C HIS A 161 4.83 19.64 5.67
N PRO A 162 3.71 20.26 6.07
CA PRO A 162 2.64 20.59 5.14
C PRO A 162 3.15 21.49 4.01
N VAL A 163 2.80 21.14 2.77
CA VAL A 163 3.14 21.94 1.60
C VAL A 163 2.21 23.14 1.56
N ILE A 164 2.78 24.34 1.68
CA ILE A 164 2.02 25.59 1.71
C ILE A 164 1.84 26.12 0.29
N GLY A 165 0.58 26.41 -0.08
CA GLY A 165 0.25 27.04 -1.35
C GLY A 165 0.69 28.50 -1.40
N SER A 166 1.35 28.89 -2.49
CA SER A 166 1.79 30.26 -2.75
C SER A 166 1.11 30.81 -4.00
N CYS A 167 0.33 31.88 -3.85
CA CYS A 167 -0.33 32.52 -4.99
C CYS A 167 0.69 33.19 -5.91
N GLY A 168 0.43 33.13 -7.22
CA GLY A 168 1.37 33.55 -8.26
C GLY A 168 2.10 32.35 -8.87
N SER A 169 2.64 31.45 -8.04
CA SER A 169 3.07 30.11 -8.49
C SER A 169 1.87 29.20 -8.74
N LEU A 170 0.82 29.34 -7.92
CA LEU A 170 -0.47 28.68 -8.10
C LEU A 170 -1.57 29.72 -8.41
N PRO A 171 -2.57 29.36 -9.23
CA PRO A 171 -3.73 30.21 -9.46
C PRO A 171 -4.62 30.28 -8.21
N CYS A 172 -4.97 31.48 -7.79
CA CYS A 172 -5.86 31.70 -6.66
C CYS A 172 -7.05 32.52 -7.15
N PRO A 173 -8.30 32.00 -7.07
CA PRO A 173 -8.77 30.69 -6.57
C PRO A 173 -8.48 29.50 -7.52
N PRO A 174 -8.60 28.22 -7.07
CA PRO A 174 -9.20 27.73 -5.82
C PRO A 174 -8.23 27.63 -4.63
N TYR A 175 -6.93 27.79 -4.85
CA TYR A 175 -5.94 27.73 -3.77
C TYR A 175 -5.96 29.02 -2.94
N VAL A 176 -5.56 28.92 -1.67
CA VAL A 176 -5.49 30.05 -0.74
C VAL A 176 -4.04 30.27 -0.34
N ASN A 177 -3.58 31.52 -0.44
CA ASN A 177 -2.21 31.89 -0.10
C ASN A 177 -1.90 31.56 1.37
N GLY A 178 -0.80 30.85 1.62
CA GLY A 178 -0.35 30.54 2.98
C GLY A 178 -1.09 29.37 3.65
N TYR A 179 -1.98 28.68 2.93
CA TYR A 179 -2.69 27.50 3.44
C TYR A 179 -2.07 26.19 2.93
N PRO A 180 -2.12 25.11 3.73
CA PRO A 180 -1.71 23.78 3.29
C PRO A 180 -2.49 23.31 2.06
N LEU A 181 -1.78 22.72 1.09
CA LEU A 181 -2.40 22.08 -0.06
C LEU A 181 -3.06 20.78 0.36
N THR A 182 -4.26 20.53 -0.16
CA THR A 182 -4.96 19.26 0.01
C THR A 182 -4.41 18.19 -0.93
N CYS A 183 -4.78 16.94 -0.69
CA CYS A 183 -4.51 15.82 -1.55
C CYS A 183 -5.58 14.74 -1.38
N VAL A 184 -5.75 13.91 -2.41
CA VAL A 184 -6.67 12.78 -2.39
C VAL A 184 -6.00 11.58 -3.05
N VAL A 185 -6.24 10.39 -2.49
CA VAL A 185 -5.84 9.12 -3.09
C VAL A 185 -7.10 8.46 -3.66
N CYS A 186 -7.02 8.13 -4.95
CA CYS A 186 -8.12 7.65 -5.76
C CYS A 186 -7.83 6.28 -6.35
N SER A 187 -8.86 5.45 -6.57
CA SER A 187 -8.72 4.15 -7.24
C SER A 187 -9.70 3.96 -8.41
N LYS A 188 -9.33 3.10 -9.36
CA LYS A 188 -10.15 2.74 -10.54
C LYS A 188 -9.98 1.29 -10.96
#